data_AF-G5SVJ4-F1
#
_entry.id   AF-G5SVJ4-F1
#
_cell.length_a   1.000
_cell.length_b   1.000
_cell.length_c   1.000
_cell.angle_alpha   90.00
_cell.angle_beta   90.00
_cell.angle_gamma   90.00
#
_symmetry.space_group_name_H-M   'P 1'
#
loop_
_entity.id
_entity.type
_entity.pdbx_description
1 polymer ?
#
loop_
_entity_poly.entity_id
_entity_poly.type
_entity_poly.pdbx_seq_one_letter_code
_entity_poly.pdbx_strand_id
1 'polypeptide(L)'
;MEEVKKIIANIKKGIIAPIYFLMGEEPYFIDVVANYLEKHLLEEDQKGFDQLVLYGQDVTVPAIIDYARRFPMMAERQLIIIKE
;
A
#
# COMPACT_ATOMS: atom_id res chain seq x y z
N MET A 1 17.68 -4.73 3.74
CA MET A 1 17.94 -4.64 2.28
C MET A 1 17.45 -5.85 1.47
N GLU A 2 17.79 -7.10 1.81
CA GLU A 2 17.34 -8.27 1.01
C GLU A 2 15.81 -8.43 0.97
N GLU A 3 15.12 -8.23 2.11
CA GLU A 3 13.67 -8.37 2.16
C GLU A 3 12.95 -7.35 1.26
N VAL A 4 13.43 -6.11 1.22
CA VAL A 4 12.92 -5.07 0.31
C VAL A 4 13.06 -5.52 -1.14
N LYS A 5 14.24 -6.01 -1.54
CA LYS A 5 14.47 -6.51 -2.90
C LYS A 5 13.50 -7.64 -3.25
N LYS A 6 13.25 -8.56 -2.31
CA LYS A 6 12.32 -9.68 -2.46
C LYS A 6 10.88 -9.19 -2.60
N ILE A 7 10.44 -8.25 -1.78
CA ILE A 7 9.10 -7.63 -1.87
C ILE A 7 8.91 -6.99 -3.24
N ILE A 8 9.85 -6.13 -3.67
CA ILE A 8 9.79 -5.47 -4.98
C ILE A 8 9.79 -6.50 -6.12
N ALA A 9 10.62 -7.55 -6.03
CA ALA A 9 10.66 -8.60 -7.03
C ALA A 9 9.34 -9.38 -7.13
N ASN A 10 8.64 -9.59 -6.01
CA ASN A 10 7.33 -10.23 -5.99
C ASN A 10 6.26 -9.31 -6.61
N ILE A 11 6.23 -8.02 -6.25
CA ILE A 11 5.30 -7.05 -6.82
C ILE A 11 5.48 -6.97 -8.34
N LYS A 12 6.72 -6.95 -8.84
CA LYS A 12 7.04 -6.98 -10.29
C LYS A 12 6.51 -8.20 -11.02
N LYS A 13 6.37 -9.33 -10.31
CA LYS A 13 5.82 -10.58 -10.86
C LYS A 13 4.30 -10.67 -10.71
N GLY A 14 3.64 -9.61 -10.21
CA GLY A 14 2.22 -9.63 -9.88
C GLY A 14 1.88 -10.44 -8.62
N ILE A 15 2.89 -10.89 -7.87
CA ILE A 15 2.71 -11.62 -6.60
C ILE A 15 2.59 -10.58 -5.50
N ILE A 16 1.36 -10.15 -5.26
CA ILE A 16 1.05 -9.07 -4.31
C ILE A 16 0.44 -9.69 -3.06
N ALA A 17 1.08 -9.43 -1.91
CA ALA A 17 0.51 -9.79 -0.63
C ALA A 17 -0.62 -8.82 -0.27
N PRO A 18 -1.70 -9.28 0.37
CA PRO A 18 -2.81 -8.40 0.74
C PRO A 18 -2.44 -7.39 1.83
N ILE A 19 -1.40 -7.67 2.62
CA ILE A 19 -0.95 -6.83 3.74
C ILE A 19 0.58 -6.77 3.75
N TYR A 20 1.11 -5.56 3.85
CA TYR A 20 2.54 -5.30 4.07
C TYR A 20 2.71 -4.52 5.38
N PHE A 21 3.49 -5.05 6.30
CA PHE A 21 3.89 -4.33 7.51
C PHE A 21 5.32 -3.82 7.34
N LEU A 22 5.45 -2.52 7.06
CA LEU A 22 6.74 -1.90 6.78
C LEU A 22 7.25 -1.19 8.04
N MET A 23 8.28 -1.75 8.65
CA MET A 23 8.90 -1.22 9.87
C MET A 23 10.42 -1.42 9.81
N GLY A 24 11.16 -0.56 10.51
CA GLY A 24 12.60 -0.70 10.65
C GLY A 24 13.28 0.61 11.05
N GLU A 25 14.56 0.50 11.41
CA GLU A 25 15.38 1.64 11.80
C GLU A 25 15.82 2.52 10.61
N GLU A 26 15.71 2.01 9.39
CA GLU A 26 16.08 2.70 8.15
C GLU A 26 14.83 3.10 7.34
N PRO A 27 14.33 4.34 7.47
CA PRO A 27 13.09 4.80 6.82
C PRO A 27 13.14 4.74 5.30
N TYR A 28 14.33 4.93 4.72
CA TYR A 28 14.56 4.85 3.28
C TYR A 28 13.99 3.56 2.66
N PHE A 29 14.14 2.42 3.35
CA PHE A 29 13.63 1.15 2.84
C PHE A 29 12.10 1.03 2.90
N ILE A 30 11.48 1.65 3.92
CA ILE A 30 10.03 1.75 4.05
C ILE A 30 9.49 2.57 2.87
N ASP A 31 10.11 3.73 2.62
CA ASP A 31 9.76 4.61 1.50
C ASP A 31 9.93 3.93 0.14
N VAL A 32 10.99 3.15 -0.05
CA VAL A 32 11.21 2.42 -1.32
C VAL A 32 10.04 1.49 -1.63
N VAL A 33 9.56 0.72 -0.65
CA VAL A 33 8.44 -0.22 -0.87
C VAL A 33 7.12 0.54 -1.03
N ALA A 34 6.84 1.50 -0.14
CA ALA A 34 5.61 2.29 -0.16
C ALA A 34 5.45 3.05 -1.48
N ASN A 35 6.50 3.77 -1.91
CA ASN A 35 6.50 4.51 -3.18
C ASN A 35 6.39 3.56 -4.38
N TYR A 36 6.95 2.35 -4.30
CA TYR A 36 6.83 1.40 -5.39
C TYR A 36 5.39 0.89 -5.55
N LEU A 37 4.71 0.57 -4.45
CA LEU A 37 3.30 0.21 -4.45
C LEU A 37 2.45 1.36 -4.99
N GLU A 38 2.62 2.57 -4.47
CA GLU A 38 1.89 3.76 -4.93
C GLU A 38 2.06 4.01 -6.43
N LYS A 39 3.25 3.77 -6.99
CA LYS A 39 3.54 4.05 -8.40
C LYS A 39 3.09 2.96 -9.38
N HIS A 40 2.97 1.71 -8.95
CA HIS A 40 2.81 0.57 -9.87
C HIS A 40 1.59 -0.30 -9.58
N LEU A 41 0.90 -0.08 -8.46
CA LEU A 41 -0.24 -0.92 -8.09
C LEU A 41 -1.54 -0.47 -8.76
N LEU A 42 -1.64 0.81 -9.11
CA LEU A 42 -2.78 1.47 -9.72
C LEU A 42 -2.30 2.36 -10.87
N GLU A 43 -3.09 2.43 -11.93
CA GLU A 43 -2.91 3.43 -12.98
C GLU A 43 -3.23 4.84 -12.43
N GLU A 44 -2.70 5.87 -13.06
CA GLU A 44 -2.79 7.25 -12.54
C GLU A 44 -4.23 7.75 -12.39
N ASP A 45 -5.11 7.37 -13.32
CA ASP A 45 -6.54 7.70 -13.31
C ASP A 45 -7.35 6.90 -12.27
N GLN A 46 -6.84 5.75 -11.83
CA GLN A 46 -7.45 4.92 -10.79
C GLN A 46 -7.14 5.42 -9.38
N LYS A 47 -5.97 6.03 -9.16
CA LYS A 47 -5.52 6.46 -7.82
C LYS A 47 -6.51 7.37 -7.12
N GLY A 48 -7.17 8.27 -7.86
CA GLY A 48 -8.18 9.18 -7.29
C GLY A 48 -9.38 8.47 -6.67
N PHE A 49 -9.63 7.20 -7.03
CA PHE A 49 -10.77 6.41 -6.57
C PHE A 49 -10.34 5.24 -5.67
N ASP A 50 -9.24 4.59 -6.00
CA ASP A 50 -8.83 3.31 -5.42
C ASP A 50 -7.57 3.43 -4.53
N GLN A 51 -7.02 4.62 -4.34
CA GLN A 51 -5.96 4.88 -3.37
C GLN A 51 -6.46 5.70 -2.18
N LEU A 52 -6.12 5.25 -0.97
CA LEU A 52 -6.42 5.96 0.27
C LEU A 52 -5.17 6.07 1.13
N VAL A 53 -4.79 7.30 1.50
CA VAL A 53 -3.70 7.57 2.44
C VAL A 53 -4.30 8.06 3.75
N LEU A 54 -3.95 7.38 4.85
CA LEU A 54 -4.43 7.66 6.20
C LEU A 54 -3.23 7.92 7.11
N TYR A 55 -3.43 8.73 8.14
CA TYR A 55 -2.48 8.90 9.23
C TYR A 55 -2.97 8.11 10.44
N GLY A 56 -2.11 7.25 10.99
CA GLY A 56 -2.45 6.31 12.06
C GLY A 56 -2.95 7.00 13.33
N GLN A 57 -2.50 8.24 13.56
CA GLN A 57 -2.94 9.06 14.69
C GLN A 57 -4.40 9.54 14.57
N ASP A 58 -4.92 9.64 13.35
CA ASP A 58 -6.24 10.22 13.05
C ASP A 58 -7.29 9.17 12.66
N VAL A 59 -6.94 7.88 12.68
CA VAL A 59 -7.83 6.80 12.23
C VAL A 59 -7.90 5.65 13.22
N THR A 60 -9.09 5.06 13.34
CA THR A 60 -9.31 3.88 14.19
C THR A 60 -9.21 2.59 13.37
N VAL A 61 -8.85 1.48 14.04
CA VAL A 61 -8.81 0.14 13.41
C VAL A 61 -10.15 -0.23 12.75
N PRO A 62 -11.33 -0.03 13.39
CA PRO A 62 -12.61 -0.27 12.72
C PRO A 62 -12.79 0.53 11.43
N ALA A 63 -12.40 1.81 11.41
CA ALA A 63 -12.49 2.63 10.20
C ALA A 63 -11.59 2.10 9.08
N ILE A 64 -10.36 1.67 9.39
CA ILE A 64 -9.45 1.03 8.41
C ILE A 64 -10.10 -0.23 7.81
N ILE A 65 -10.69 -1.08 8.65
CA ILE A 65 -11.38 -2.30 8.20
C ILE A 65 -12.56 -1.95 7.28
N ASP A 66 -13.33 -0.92 7.62
CA ASP A 66 -14.44 -0.46 6.78
C ASP A 66 -13.97 0.08 5.43
N TYR A 67 -12.83 0.77 5.36
CA TYR A 67 -12.21 1.16 4.09
C TYR A 67 -11.73 -0.06 3.29
N ALA A 68 -11.12 -1.06 3.93
CA ALA A 68 -10.60 -2.27 3.28
C ALA A 68 -11.70 -3.21 2.75
N ARG A 69 -12.93 -3.09 3.28
CA ARG A 69 -14.10 -3.86 2.81
C ARG A 69 -14.77 -3.28 1.58
N ARG A 70 -14.43 -2.04 1.19
CA ARG A 70 -15.03 -1.43 0.00
C ARG A 70 -14.49 -2.11 -1.25
N PHE A 71 -15.38 -2.34 -2.21
CA PHE A 71 -14.96 -2.81 -3.52
C PHE A 71 -14.23 -1.68 -4.26
N PRO A 72 -13.16 -2.00 -5.00
CA PRO A 72 -12.54 -1.05 -5.91
C PRO A 72 -13.57 -0.49 -6.91
N MET A 73 -13.41 0.76 -7.30
CA MET A 73 -14.30 1.44 -8.25
C MET A 73 -13.81 1.31 -9.70
N MET A 74 -12.52 1.56 -9.95
CA MET A 74 -11.94 1.64 -11.30
C MET A 74 -10.79 0.64 -11.52
N ALA A 75 -10.23 0.08 -10.45
CA ALA A 75 -9.11 -0.87 -10.48
C ALA A 75 -9.53 -2.29 -10.07
N GLU A 76 -8.59 -3.24 -10.19
CA GLU A 76 -8.76 -4.60 -9.67
C GLU A 76 -8.61 -4.69 -8.15
N ARG A 77 -8.00 -3.68 -7.52
CA ARG A 77 -7.68 -3.66 -6.09
C ARG A 77 -7.65 -2.24 -5.55
N GLN A 78 -7.82 -2.11 -4.24
CA GLN A 78 -7.68 -0.84 -3.51
C GLN A 78 -6.32 -0.82 -2.79
N LEU A 79 -5.64 0.32 -2.84
CA LEU A 79 -4.40 0.56 -2.09
C LEU A 79 -4.70 1.45 -0.88
N ILE A 80 -4.56 0.90 0.33
CA ILE A 80 -4.66 1.67 1.57
C ILE A 80 -3.27 1.79 2.18
N ILE A 81 -2.78 3.03 2.34
CA ILE A 81 -1.49 3.34 2.95
C ILE A 81 -1.76 4.02 4.28
N ILE A 82 -1.29 3.44 5.36
CA ILE A 82 -1.38 4.02 6.70
C ILE A 82 0.02 4.49 7.08
N LYS A 83 0.17 5.81 7.24
CA LYS A 83 1.40 6.46 7.67
C LYS A 83 1.38 6.66 9.19
N GLU A 84 2.55 6.81 9.79
CA GLU A 84 2.68 7.22 11.20
C GLU A 84 2.21 8.66 11.43
#